data_AF-A0A973JAI7-F1
#
_entry.id   AF-A0A973JAI7-F1
#
_cell.length_a   1.000
_cell.length_b   1.000
_cell.length_c   1.000
_cell.angle_alpha   90.00
_cell.angle_beta   90.00
_cell.angle_gamma   90.00
#
_symmetry.space_group_name_H-M   'P 1'
#
loop_
_entity.id
_entity.type
_entity.pdbx_description
1 polymer ?
#
loop_
_entity_poly.entity_id
_entity_poly.type
_entity_poly.pdbx_seq_one_letter_code
_entity_poly.pdbx_strand_id
1 'polypeptide(L)'
;KRKIKLCRICLNPTEDDICHICQDETRDQNVICVVEEPDALAAIEESGVFHGTYHVLHGALAPLDGIGPEHLRLSELLVRIAGGRIEEIILATNPNVHGEATALLITNMLKEKNIKITRIAMGVPMGGDLKYIDKMTISKSLEFRRGI
;
A
#
# COMPACT_ATOMS: atom_id res chain seq x y z
N LYS A 1 -25.84 -10.71 15.07
CA LYS A 1 -24.71 -9.74 14.98
C LYS A 1 -23.53 -10.44 14.33
N ARG A 2 -23.21 -10.14 13.07
CA ARG A 2 -21.96 -10.62 12.45
C ARG A 2 -20.81 -9.85 13.08
N LYS A 3 -19.76 -10.54 13.51
CA LYS A 3 -18.57 -9.92 14.10
C LYS A 3 -17.61 -9.62 12.96
N ILE A 4 -17.25 -8.34 12.81
CA ILE A 4 -16.18 -7.93 11.89
C ILE A 4 -14.87 -8.53 12.41
N LYS A 5 -14.13 -9.18 11.51
CA LYS A 5 -12.79 -9.74 11.76
C LYS A 5 -11.86 -9.33 10.63
N LEU A 6 -10.58 -9.67 10.75
CA LEU A 6 -9.59 -9.38 9.72
C LEU A 6 -9.47 -10.56 8.76
N CYS A 7 -9.41 -10.28 7.47
CA CYS A 7 -9.12 -11.26 6.44
C CYS A 7 -7.78 -11.95 6.74
N ARG A 8 -7.74 -13.28 6.68
CA ARG A 8 -6.53 -14.06 7.00
C ARG A 8 -5.36 -13.83 6.03
N ILE A 9 -5.61 -13.19 4.87
CA ILE A 9 -4.62 -12.94 3.82
C ILE A 9 -4.21 -11.46 3.78
N CYS A 10 -5.15 -10.55 3.51
CA CYS A 10 -4.84 -9.12 3.33
C CYS A 10 -5.02 -8.28 4.58
N LEU A 11 -5.57 -8.86 5.66
CA LEU A 11 -5.90 -8.17 6.90
C LEU A 11 -6.91 -7.02 6.75
N ASN A 12 -7.61 -6.95 5.62
CA ASN A 12 -8.76 -6.07 5.46
C ASN A 12 -9.93 -6.53 6.37
N PRO A 13 -10.68 -5.61 7.02
CA PRO A 13 -11.89 -5.95 7.73
C PRO A 13 -12.92 -6.64 6.82
N THR A 14 -13.51 -7.73 7.30
CA THR A 14 -14.50 -8.54 6.58
C THR A 14 -15.38 -9.32 7.56
N GLU A 15 -16.54 -9.78 7.09
CA GLU A 15 -17.41 -10.69 7.85
C GLU A 15 -16.99 -12.17 7.69
N ASP A 16 -16.24 -12.48 6.64
CA ASP A 16 -15.79 -13.83 6.27
C ASP A 16 -14.33 -14.07 6.67
N ASP A 17 -13.85 -15.32 6.64
CA ASP A 17 -12.43 -15.61 6.94
C ASP A 17 -11.47 -15.02 5.90
N ILE A 18 -11.91 -14.92 4.66
CA ILE A 18 -11.18 -14.35 3.54
C ILE A 18 -12.12 -13.33 2.89
N CYS A 19 -11.66 -12.10 2.65
CA CYS A 19 -12.49 -11.09 2.02
C CYS A 19 -12.75 -11.41 0.54
N HIS A 20 -13.80 -10.82 -0.03
CA HIS A 20 -14.19 -11.00 -1.44
C HIS A 20 -13.03 -10.73 -2.42
N ILE A 21 -12.16 -9.74 -2.14
CA ILE A 21 -10.99 -9.43 -2.99
C ILE A 21 -9.99 -10.59 -3.01
N CYS A 22 -9.72 -11.20 -1.86
CA CYS A 22 -8.77 -12.32 -1.79
C CYS A 22 -9.37 -13.65 -2.25
N GLN A 23 -10.71 -13.76 -2.32
CA GLN A 23 -11.41 -14.93 -2.87
C GLN A 23 -11.55 -14.87 -4.40
N ASP A 24 -11.37 -13.69 -4.99
CA ASP A 24 -11.53 -13.48 -6.42
C ASP A 24 -10.33 -14.02 -7.20
N GLU A 25 -10.54 -15.15 -7.88
CA GLU A 25 -9.54 -15.82 -8.71
C GLU A 25 -9.25 -15.08 -10.02
N THR A 26 -10.08 -14.10 -10.42
CA THR A 26 -9.84 -13.30 -11.63
C THR A 26 -8.78 -12.22 -11.43
N ARG A 27 -8.43 -11.94 -10.17
CA ARG A 27 -7.41 -10.96 -9.80
C ARG A 27 -6.00 -11.50 -9.92
N ASP A 28 -5.06 -10.58 -10.14
CA ASP A 28 -3.64 -10.88 -10.13
C ASP A 28 -3.15 -11.10 -8.70
N GLN A 29 -2.95 -12.37 -8.33
CA GLN A 29 -2.45 -12.78 -7.03
C GLN A 29 -0.93 -12.56 -6.86
N ASN A 30 -0.21 -12.24 -7.94
CA ASN A 30 1.23 -12.00 -7.94
C ASN A 30 1.57 -10.52 -7.67
N VAL A 31 0.57 -9.64 -7.65
CA VAL A 31 0.73 -8.20 -7.37
C VAL A 31 0.04 -7.85 -6.05
N ILE A 32 0.79 -7.21 -5.14
CA ILE A 32 0.29 -6.75 -3.85
C ILE A 32 0.38 -5.23 -3.75
N CYS A 33 -0.75 -4.56 -3.54
CA CYS A 33 -0.81 -3.16 -3.14
C CYS A 33 -0.85 -3.05 -1.61
N VAL A 34 0.21 -2.48 -1.04
CA VAL A 34 0.37 -2.28 0.41
C VAL A 34 -0.17 -0.91 0.79
N VAL A 35 -1.15 -0.88 1.69
CA VAL A 35 -1.80 0.35 2.19
C VAL A 35 -1.70 0.45 3.70
N GLU A 36 -1.79 1.66 4.24
CA GLU A 36 -1.76 1.89 5.69
C GLU A 36 -3.07 1.43 6.36
N GLU A 37 -4.21 1.78 5.77
CA GLU A 37 -5.53 1.61 6.38
C GLU A 37 -6.58 1.03 5.39
N PRO A 38 -7.65 0.41 5.89
CA PRO A 38 -8.74 -0.12 5.04
C PRO A 38 -9.40 0.93 4.14
N ASP A 39 -9.47 2.18 4.59
CA ASP A 39 -10.10 3.27 3.83
C ASP A 39 -9.31 3.58 2.54
N ALA A 40 -7.98 3.49 2.60
CA ALA A 40 -7.13 3.63 1.42
C ALA A 40 -7.32 2.47 0.43
N LEU A 41 -7.52 1.25 0.92
CA LEU A 41 -7.89 0.11 0.09
C LEU A 41 -9.23 0.37 -0.62
N ALA A 42 -10.25 0.81 0.13
CA ALA A 42 -11.57 1.11 -0.43
C ALA A 42 -11.49 2.17 -1.53
N ALA A 43 -10.73 3.26 -1.31
CA ALA A 43 -10.53 4.30 -2.31
C ALA A 43 -9.85 3.80 -3.60
N ILE A 44 -8.86 2.92 -3.50
CA ILE A 44 -8.20 2.34 -4.68
C ILE A 44 -9.17 1.38 -5.40
N GLU A 45 -9.93 0.58 -4.66
CA GLU A 45 -10.88 -0.37 -5.21
C GLU A 45 -12.04 0.32 -5.95
N GLU A 46 -12.56 1.42 -5.40
CA GLU A 46 -13.58 2.26 -6.02
C GLU A 46 -13.14 2.87 -7.36
N SER A 47 -11.83 3.04 -7.58
CA SER A 47 -11.33 3.51 -8.88
C SER A 47 -11.56 2.51 -10.01
N GLY A 48 -11.70 1.22 -9.69
CA GLY A 48 -11.87 0.14 -10.68
C GLY A 48 -10.64 -0.13 -11.56
N VAL A 49 -9.50 0.52 -11.31
CA VAL A 49 -8.30 0.41 -12.17
C VAL A 49 -7.34 -0.68 -11.69
N PHE A 50 -7.30 -0.96 -10.39
CA PHE A 50 -6.37 -1.94 -9.82
C PHE A 50 -7.04 -3.32 -9.71
N HIS A 51 -6.38 -4.34 -10.27
CA HIS A 51 -6.89 -5.71 -10.31
C HIS A 51 -6.00 -6.72 -9.59
N GLY A 52 -5.07 -6.25 -8.77
CA GLY A 52 -4.26 -7.11 -7.89
C GLY A 52 -4.90 -7.34 -6.53
N THR A 53 -4.10 -7.83 -5.59
CA THR A 53 -4.50 -8.01 -4.19
C THR A 53 -3.95 -6.90 -3.29
N TYR A 54 -4.48 -6.77 -2.08
CA TYR A 54 -4.01 -5.78 -1.11
C TYR A 54 -3.33 -6.40 0.10
N HIS A 55 -2.65 -5.57 0.86
CA HIS A 55 -2.22 -5.85 2.22
C HIS A 55 -2.37 -4.60 3.08
N VAL A 56 -3.10 -4.69 4.18
CA VAL A 56 -3.37 -3.57 5.10
C VAL A 56 -2.42 -3.63 6.29
N LEU A 57 -1.61 -2.58 6.47
CA LEU A 57 -0.61 -2.51 7.53
C LEU A 57 -1.19 -2.17 8.91
N HIS A 58 -2.39 -1.57 8.95
CA HIS A 58 -3.05 -1.01 10.14
C HIS A 58 -2.23 0.10 10.81
N GLY A 59 -1.71 1.01 10.00
CA GLY A 59 -0.95 2.19 10.43
C GLY A 59 0.35 2.39 9.65
N ALA A 60 1.18 3.29 10.18
CA ALA A 60 2.50 3.64 9.66
C ALA A 60 3.50 3.80 10.81
N LEU A 61 4.80 3.76 10.49
CA LEU A 61 5.87 3.99 11.46
C LEU A 61 5.77 5.39 12.06
N ALA A 62 5.67 5.46 13.39
CA ALA A 62 5.69 6.72 14.12
C ALA A 62 6.54 6.56 15.39
N PRO A 63 7.88 6.67 15.28
CA PRO A 63 8.79 6.49 16.42
C PRO A 63 8.51 7.45 17.58
N LEU A 64 8.05 8.67 17.27
CA LEU A 64 7.69 9.68 18.27
C LEU A 64 6.44 9.28 19.07
N ASP A 65 5.53 8.53 18.46
CA ASP A 65 4.31 7.99 19.09
C ASP A 65 4.52 6.57 19.64
N GLY A 66 5.75 6.06 19.60
CA GLY A 66 6.09 4.71 20.04
C GLY A 66 5.63 3.59 19.10
N ILE A 67 5.22 3.91 17.86
CA ILE A 67 4.79 2.92 16.87
C ILE A 67 6.00 2.45 16.07
N GLY A 68 6.53 1.29 16.46
CA GLY A 68 7.60 0.56 15.78
C GLY A 68 7.11 -0.40 14.67
N PRO A 69 8.04 -0.99 13.89
CA PRO A 69 7.72 -1.97 12.85
C PRO A 69 6.90 -3.18 13.33
N GLU A 70 7.08 -3.60 14.58
CA GLU A 70 6.41 -4.72 15.23
C GLU A 70 4.92 -4.46 15.50
N HIS A 71 4.51 -3.19 15.49
CA HIS A 71 3.11 -2.80 15.62
C HIS A 71 2.38 -2.82 14.27
N LEU A 72 3.14 -2.88 13.17
CA LEU A 72 2.61 -2.96 11.82
C LEU A 72 2.50 -4.42 11.39
N ARG A 73 1.58 -4.69 10.46
CA ARG A 73 1.35 -6.04 9.92
C ARG A 73 2.39 -6.53 8.91
N LEU A 74 3.64 -6.13 9.12
CA LEU A 74 4.76 -6.45 8.23
C LEU A 74 5.14 -7.94 8.25
N SER A 75 4.95 -8.61 9.39
CA SER A 75 5.25 -10.04 9.51
C SER A 75 4.37 -10.87 8.58
N GLU A 76 3.07 -10.57 8.55
CA GLU A 76 2.09 -11.23 7.69
C GLU A 76 2.36 -10.94 6.20
N LEU A 77 2.80 -9.71 5.87
CA LEU A 77 3.27 -9.38 4.52
C LEU A 77 4.47 -10.24 4.10
N LEU A 78 5.47 -10.39 4.96
CA LEU A 78 6.64 -11.22 4.68
C LEU A 78 6.28 -12.69 4.48
N VAL A 79 5.34 -13.23 5.26
CA VAL A 79 4.85 -14.61 5.10
C VAL A 79 4.20 -14.80 3.73
N ARG A 80 3.39 -13.84 3.26
CA ARG A 80 2.79 -13.90 1.92
C ARG A 80 3.85 -13.89 0.82
N ILE A 81 4.86 -13.06 0.98
CA ILE A 81 5.96 -12.93 0.02
C ILE A 81 6.84 -14.19 0.00
N ALA A 82 7.05 -14.83 1.15
CA ALA A 82 7.86 -16.05 1.26
C ALA A 82 7.32 -17.22 0.43
N GLY A 83 6.03 -17.19 0.05
CA GLY A 83 5.44 -18.16 -0.89
C GLY A 83 6.02 -18.12 -2.31
N GLY A 84 6.82 -17.10 -2.66
CA GLY A 84 7.65 -17.06 -3.88
C GLY A 84 6.90 -16.75 -5.17
N ARG A 85 5.61 -16.41 -5.11
CA ARG A 85 4.78 -16.09 -6.28
C ARG A 85 4.62 -14.59 -6.54
N ILE A 86 5.02 -13.75 -5.60
CA ILE A 86 4.82 -12.29 -5.70
C ILE A 86 5.88 -11.70 -6.63
N GLU A 87 5.42 -11.05 -7.69
CA GLU A 87 6.26 -10.42 -8.71
C GLU A 87 6.40 -8.91 -8.45
N GLU A 88 5.34 -8.26 -7.96
CA GLU A 88 5.32 -6.82 -7.71
C GLU A 88 4.67 -6.44 -6.38
N ILE A 89 5.28 -5.48 -5.70
CA ILE A 89 4.75 -4.82 -4.51
C ILE A 89 4.64 -3.33 -4.79
N ILE A 90 3.40 -2.85 -4.79
CA ILE A 90 3.07 -1.43 -4.93
C ILE A 90 2.92 -0.85 -3.54
N LEU A 91 3.77 0.11 -3.19
CA LEU A 91 3.69 0.85 -1.94
C LEU A 91 2.73 2.02 -2.13
N ALA A 92 1.55 1.93 -1.52
CA ALA A 92 0.50 2.94 -1.50
C ALA A 92 0.28 3.50 -0.07
N THR A 93 1.37 3.65 0.69
CA THR A 93 1.39 4.42 1.94
C THR A 93 1.23 5.92 1.67
N ASN A 94 0.78 6.68 2.65
CA ASN A 94 0.54 8.11 2.54
C ASN A 94 1.84 8.87 2.22
N PRO A 95 1.78 9.94 1.40
CA PRO A 95 2.95 10.74 1.03
C PRO A 95 3.33 11.74 2.14
N ASN A 96 3.42 11.26 3.38
CA ASN A 96 3.83 12.03 4.55
C ASN A 96 5.08 11.39 5.19
N VAL A 97 5.65 12.02 6.22
CA VAL A 97 6.90 11.55 6.85
C VAL A 97 6.82 10.09 7.33
N HIS A 98 5.68 9.71 7.93
CA HIS A 98 5.46 8.37 8.48
C HIS A 98 5.28 7.32 7.37
N GLY A 99 4.47 7.63 6.36
CA GLY A 99 4.23 6.75 5.23
C GLY A 99 5.47 6.57 4.35
N GLU A 100 6.29 7.61 4.17
CA GLU A 100 7.57 7.54 3.47
C GLU A 100 8.60 6.71 4.25
N ALA A 101 8.70 6.89 5.57
CA ALA A 101 9.55 6.06 6.42
C ALA A 101 9.14 4.58 6.35
N THR A 102 7.82 4.31 6.35
CA THR A 102 7.27 2.96 6.23
C THR A 102 7.57 2.34 4.87
N ALA A 103 7.39 3.09 3.79
CA ALA A 103 7.72 2.64 2.44
C ALA A 103 9.22 2.31 2.29
N LEU A 104 10.09 3.17 2.85
CA LEU A 104 11.53 2.95 2.85
C LEU A 104 11.92 1.70 3.66
N LEU A 105 11.30 1.50 4.82
CA LEU A 105 11.51 0.29 5.63
C LEU A 105 11.16 -0.96 4.82
N ILE A 106 9.95 -1.00 4.23
CA ILE A 106 9.49 -2.14 3.43
C ILE A 106 10.45 -2.38 2.25
N THR A 107 10.87 -1.32 1.56
CA THR A 107 11.82 -1.40 0.45
C THR A 107 13.15 -2.04 0.89
N ASN A 108 13.68 -1.62 2.03
CA ASN A 108 14.93 -2.17 2.58
C ASN A 108 14.78 -3.64 3.00
N MET A 109 13.65 -4.02 3.60
CA MET A 109 13.37 -5.40 4.00
C MET A 109 13.24 -6.36 2.82
N LEU A 110 12.86 -5.84 1.65
CA LEU A 110 12.62 -6.61 0.43
C LEU A 110 13.76 -6.51 -0.59
N LYS A 111 14.80 -5.72 -0.32
CA LYS A 111 15.89 -5.41 -1.25
C LYS A 111 16.64 -6.64 -1.79
N GLU A 112 16.76 -7.68 -0.97
CA GLU A 112 17.42 -8.94 -1.36
C GLU A 112 16.48 -9.94 -2.05
N LYS A 113 15.18 -9.63 -2.10
CA LYS A 113 14.20 -10.46 -2.82
C LYS A 113 14.11 -9.97 -4.26
N ASN A 114 14.00 -10.92 -5.20
CA ASN A 114 13.83 -10.62 -6.63
C ASN A 114 12.37 -10.22 -6.92
N ILE A 115 11.91 -9.13 -6.30
CA ILE A 115 10.53 -8.62 -6.40
C ILE A 115 10.60 -7.17 -6.85
N LYS A 116 9.77 -6.82 -7.83
CA LYS A 116 9.65 -5.45 -8.30
C LYS A 116 8.94 -4.62 -7.23
N ILE A 117 9.57 -3.55 -6.75
CA ILE A 117 8.96 -2.63 -5.79
C ILE A 117 8.65 -1.33 -6.52
N THR A 118 7.40 -0.90 -6.47
CA THR A 118 6.94 0.36 -7.07
C THR A 118 6.23 1.22 -6.04
N ARG A 119 6.18 2.53 -6.30
CA ARG A 119 5.52 3.53 -5.45
C ARG A 119 4.40 4.16 -6.25
N ILE A 120 3.25 4.41 -5.61
CA ILE A 120 2.18 5.20 -6.23
C ILE A 120 2.71 6.58 -6.64
N ALA A 121 2.21 7.10 -7.76
CA ALA A 121 2.63 8.40 -8.24
C ALA A 121 2.27 9.50 -7.23
N MET A 122 3.20 10.45 -7.05
CA MET A 122 2.99 11.64 -6.25
C MET A 122 3.04 12.86 -7.16
N GLY A 123 2.06 13.75 -7.03
CA GLY A 123 2.13 15.04 -7.70
C GLY A 123 0.82 15.78 -7.81
N VAL A 124 0.76 16.65 -8.81
CA VAL A 124 -0.39 17.53 -9.06
C VAL A 124 -1.64 16.71 -9.40
N PRO A 125 -2.77 16.93 -8.73
CA PRO A 125 -4.02 16.24 -9.03
C PRO A 125 -4.54 16.62 -10.42
N MET A 126 -5.12 15.66 -11.12
CA MET A 126 -5.77 15.90 -12.41
C MET A 126 -6.89 16.93 -12.26
N GLY A 127 -6.93 17.92 -13.17
CA GLY A 127 -7.87 19.04 -13.10
C GLY A 127 -7.48 20.16 -12.15
N GLY A 128 -6.37 20.03 -11.41
CA GLY A 128 -5.79 21.09 -10.60
C GLY A 128 -5.07 22.15 -11.43
N ASP A 129 -5.16 23.41 -11.02
CA ASP A 129 -4.38 24.51 -11.60
C ASP A 129 -3.10 24.71 -10.78
N LEU A 130 -1.94 24.66 -11.44
CA LEU A 130 -0.62 24.77 -10.82
C LEU A 130 -0.47 25.99 -9.90
N LYS A 131 -1.18 27.09 -10.18
CA LYS A 131 -1.09 28.31 -9.36
C LYS A 131 -1.70 28.16 -7.95
N TYR A 132 -2.53 27.14 -7.75
CA TYR A 132 -3.19 26.85 -6.48
C TYR A 132 -2.60 25.62 -5.77
N ILE A 133 -1.56 25.01 -6.32
CA ILE A 133 -0.87 23.87 -5.70
C ILE A 133 0.22 24.37 -4.76
N ASP A 134 0.39 23.69 -3.62
CA ASP A 134 1.43 24.03 -2.67
C ASP A 134 2.83 23.74 -3.23
N LYS A 135 3.83 24.45 -2.69
CA LYS A 135 5.22 24.38 -3.16
C LYS A 135 5.82 22.98 -3.02
N MET A 136 5.40 22.21 -2.01
CA MET A 136 5.95 20.88 -1.74
C MET A 136 5.46 19.90 -2.81
N THR A 137 4.17 19.92 -3.14
CA THR A 137 3.60 19.10 -4.22
C THR A 137 4.21 19.44 -5.59
N ILE A 138 4.40 20.72 -5.90
CA ILE A 138 5.09 21.13 -7.15
C ILE A 138 6.52 20.60 -7.18
N SER A 139 7.27 20.77 -6.08
CA SER A 139 8.65 20.30 -6.00
C SER A 139 8.73 18.79 -6.18
N LYS A 140 7.86 18.02 -5.53
CA LYS A 140 7.80 16.55 -5.67
C LYS A 140 7.39 16.11 -7.06
N SER A 141 6.44 16.81 -7.68
CA SER A 141 6.01 16.52 -9.06
C SER A 141 7.15 16.70 -10.07
N LEU A 142 8.00 17.72 -9.88
CA LEU A 142 9.18 17.95 -10.73
C LEU A 142 10.29 16.93 -10.48
N GLU A 143 10.49 16.52 -9.23
CA GLU A 143 11.46 15.49 -8.84
C GLU A 143 11.12 14.14 -9.48
N PHE A 144 9.85 13.73 -9.43
CA PHE A 144 9.35 12.46 -9.96
C PHE A 144 8.77 12.54 -11.38
N ARG A 145 9.16 13.56 -12.16
CA ARG A 145 8.70 13.71 -13.55
C ARG A 145 9.08 12.50 -14.39
N ARG A 146 8.18 12.07 -15.28
CA ARG A 146 8.39 10.93 -16.19
C ARG A 146 8.55 11.45 -17.62
N GLY A 147 9.31 10.71 -18.44
CA GLY A 147 9.35 10.94 -19.88
C GLY A 147 8.00 10.61 -20.53
N ILE A 148 7.77 11.17 -21.72
CA ILE A 148 6.64 10.85 -22.59
C ILE A 148 7.11 9.81 -23.61
#